data_AF-A0A1G9QAR7-F1
#
_entry.id   AF-A0A1G9QAR7-F1
#
_cell.length_a   1.000
_cell.length_b   1.000
_cell.length_c   1.000
_cell.angle_alpha   90.00
_cell.angle_beta   90.00
_cell.angle_gamma   90.00
#
_symmetry.space_group_name_H-M   'P 1'
#
loop_
_entity.id
_entity.type
_entity.pdbx_description
1 polymer ?
#
loop_
_entity_poly.entity_id
_entity_poly.type
_entity_poly.pdbx_seq_one_letter_code
_entity_poly.pdbx_strand_id
1 'polypeptide(L)' 'MPWTAAYIQAKGDPLADPYEDIAAEEKARATYQWLIDMTDDVDLQDSLKFLREREIVHALRFKESVQIIIDEREQKRVF' A
#
# COMPACT_ATOMS: atom_id res chain seq x y z
N MET A 1 1.48 -10.71 -19.98
CA MET A 1 2.13 -9.39 -20.07
C MET A 1 3.38 -9.43 -19.21
N PRO A 2 4.57 -9.12 -19.74
CA PRO A 2 5.77 -9.01 -18.90
C PRO A 2 5.63 -7.81 -17.96
N TRP A 3 6.29 -7.90 -16.80
CA TRP A 3 6.50 -6.73 -15.96
C TRP A 3 7.20 -5.62 -16.75
N THR A 4 6.85 -4.37 -16.45
CA THR A 4 7.48 -3.19 -17.04
C THR A 4 7.61 -2.09 -15.99
N ALA A 5 8.62 -1.24 -16.14
CA ALA A 5 8.83 -0.06 -15.29
C ALA A 5 7.64 0.90 -15.30
N ALA A 6 6.74 0.82 -16.29
CA ALA A 6 5.51 1.62 -16.31
C ALA A 6 4.55 1.35 -15.13
N TYR A 7 4.75 0.25 -14.38
CA TYR A 7 3.99 -0.03 -13.16
C TYR A 7 4.50 0.73 -11.93
N ILE A 8 5.69 1.33 -12.00
CA ILE A 8 6.21 2.20 -10.95
C ILE A 8 5.65 3.61 -11.19
N GLN A 9 5.11 4.22 -10.15
CA GLN A 9 4.77 5.64 -10.12
C GLN A 9 5.64 6.33 -9.08
N ALA A 10 6.19 7.49 -9.43
CA ALA A 10 7.05 8.29 -8.57
C ALA A 10 7.05 9.72 -9.12
N LYS A 11 6.10 10.53 -8.67
CA LYS A 11 5.93 11.91 -9.13
C LYS A 11 6.89 12.86 -8.41
N GLY A 12 7.40 12.47 -7.24
CA GLY A 12 8.19 13.30 -6.34
C GLY A 12 7.34 14.24 -5.50
N ASP A 13 6.02 14.10 -5.52
CA ASP A 13 5.12 14.86 -4.64
C ASP A 13 4.87 14.07 -3.35
N PRO A 14 5.19 14.63 -2.18
CA PRO A 14 5.17 13.88 -0.92
C PRO A 14 3.77 13.57 -0.40
N LEU A 15 2.69 14.02 -1.05
CA LEU A 15 1.33 13.53 -0.78
C LEU A 15 0.86 12.57 -1.87
N ALA A 16 1.08 12.90 -3.14
CA ALA A 16 0.61 12.06 -4.25
C ALA A 16 1.25 10.67 -4.22
N ASP A 17 2.56 10.59 -4.00
CA ASP A 17 3.28 9.32 -4.04
C ASP A 17 2.78 8.35 -2.92
N PRO A 18 2.65 8.76 -1.64
CA PRO A 18 2.03 7.90 -0.62
C PRO A 18 0.57 7.52 -0.88
N TYR A 19 -0.23 8.38 -1.53
CA TYR A 19 -1.60 8.02 -1.91
C TYR A 19 -1.63 6.93 -2.99
N GLU A 20 -0.70 6.97 -3.94
CA GLU A 20 -0.51 5.92 -4.93
C GLU A 20 -0.09 4.61 -4.26
N ASP A 21 0.83 4.67 -3.30
CA ASP A 21 1.26 3.49 -2.52
C ASP A 21 0.09 2.88 -1.72
N ILE A 22 -0.72 3.69 -1.03
CA ILE A 22 -1.94 3.20 -0.35
C ILE A 22 -2.85 2.46 -1.33
N ALA A 23 -3.06 3.02 -2.53
CA ALA A 23 -3.89 2.38 -3.54
C ALA A 23 -3.26 1.09 -4.09
N ALA A 24 -1.94 1.01 -4.19
CA ALA A 24 -1.22 -0.19 -4.58
C ALA A 24 -1.39 -1.31 -3.54
N GLU A 25 -1.23 -1.01 -2.25
CA GLU A 25 -1.39 -1.98 -1.17
C GLU A 25 -2.83 -2.51 -1.07
N GLU A 26 -3.83 -1.63 -1.23
CA GLU A 26 -5.23 -2.02 -1.24
C GLU A 26 -5.58 -2.94 -2.44
N LYS A 27 -4.97 -2.71 -3.61
CA LYS A 27 -5.11 -3.60 -4.78
C LYS A 27 -4.41 -4.95 -4.57
N ALA A 28 -3.21 -4.94 -3.99
CA ALA A 28 -2.48 -6.17 -3.65
C ALA A 28 -3.28 -7.02 -2.65
N ARG A 29 -3.81 -6.40 -1.58
CA ARG A 29 -4.67 -7.06 -0.59
C ARG A 29 -5.89 -7.72 -1.22
N ALA A 30 -6.59 -7.01 -2.12
CA ALA A 30 -7.75 -7.56 -2.83
C ALA A 30 -7.36 -8.73 -3.73
N THR A 31 -6.20 -8.63 -4.40
CA THR A 31 -5.66 -9.70 -5.24
C THR A 31 -5.33 -10.94 -4.42
N TYR A 32 -4.68 -10.80 -3.26
CA TYR A 32 -4.40 -11.95 -2.39
C TYR A 32 -5.67 -12.58 -1.82
N GLN A 33 -6.66 -11.78 -1.44
CA GLN A 33 -7.96 -12.32 -1.02
C GLN A 33 -8.56 -13.19 -2.13
N TRP A 34 -8.58 -12.71 -3.37
CA TRP A 34 -9.08 -13.47 -4.50
C TRP A 34 -8.28 -14.76 -4.74
N LEU A 35 -6.95 -14.73 -4.61
CA LEU A 35 -6.10 -15.92 -4.73
C LEU A 35 -6.38 -16.95 -3.63
N ILE A 36 -6.59 -16.51 -2.38
CA ILE A 36 -6.99 -17.37 -1.26
C ILE A 36 -8.31 -18.07 -1.57
N ASP A 37 -9.29 -17.35 -2.13
CA ASP A 37 -10.61 -17.89 -2.44
C ASP A 37 -10.59 -18.91 -3.60
N MET A 38 -9.50 -18.95 -4.39
CA MET A 38 -9.34 -19.84 -5.55
C MET A 38 -8.56 -21.13 -5.28
N THR A 39 -8.00 -21.31 -4.08
CA THR A 39 -7.15 -22.46 -3.76
C THR A 39 -7.51 -23.08 -2.42
N ASP A 40 -7.40 -24.39 -2.31
CA ASP A 40 -7.51 -25.18 -1.07
C ASP A 40 -6.15 -25.67 -0.55
N ASP A 41 -5.06 -25.41 -1.26
CA ASP A 41 -3.70 -25.71 -0.83
C ASP A 41 -3.34 -24.90 0.42
N VAL A 42 -3.10 -25.62 1.52
CA VAL A 42 -2.87 -25.04 2.85
C VAL A 42 -1.57 -24.22 2.93
N ASP A 43 -0.52 -24.66 2.23
CA ASP A 43 0.79 -24.01 2.27
C ASP A 43 0.77 -22.69 1.48
N LEU A 44 0.04 -22.68 0.36
CA LEU A 44 -0.23 -21.45 -0.40
C LEU A 44 -1.10 -20.49 0.40
N GLN A 45 -2.15 -20.98 1.05
CA GLN A 45 -3.03 -20.12 1.86
C GLN A 45 -2.30 -19.47 3.03
N ASP A 46 -1.39 -20.17 3.71
CA ASP A 46 -0.63 -19.62 4.84
C ASP A 46 0.21 -18.41 4.38
N SER A 47 0.95 -18.58 3.29
CA SER A 47 1.76 -17.53 2.69
C SER A 47 0.91 -16.33 2.24
N LEU A 48 -0.23 -16.57 1.57
CA LEU A 48 -1.11 -15.51 1.09
C LEU A 48 -1.80 -14.75 2.24
N LYS A 49 -2.17 -15.44 3.34
CA LYS A 49 -2.73 -14.79 4.52
C LYS A 49 -1.72 -13.86 5.18
N PHE A 50 -0.47 -14.31 5.33
CA PHE A 50 0.61 -13.48 5.84
C PHE A 50 0.81 -12.22 4.97
N LEU A 51 0.92 -12.37 3.66
CA LEU A 51 1.09 -11.23 2.74
C LEU A 51 -0.10 -10.27 2.80
N ARG A 52 -1.34 -10.79 2.81
CA ARG A 52 -2.55 -9.98 2.91
C ARG A 52 -2.61 -9.14 4.19
N GLU A 53 -2.18 -9.69 5.32
CA GLU A 53 -2.09 -8.93 6.58
C GLU A 53 -1.02 -7.85 6.52
N ARG A 54 0.10 -8.12 5.82
CA ARG A 54 1.16 -7.12 5.61
C ARG A 54 0.67 -5.93 4.79
N GLU A 55 -0.16 -6.14 3.76
CA GLU A 55 -0.66 -5.00 2.97
C GLU A 55 -1.59 -4.09 3.79
N ILE A 56 -2.29 -4.63 4.80
CA ILE A 56 -3.04 -3.80 5.76
C ILE A 56 -2.08 -2.92 6.57
N VAL A 57 -0.98 -3.50 7.05
CA VAL A 57 0.04 -2.77 7.81
C VAL A 57 0.72 -1.73 6.93
N HIS A 58 1.07 -2.05 5.69
CA HIS A 58 1.69 -1.12 4.75
C HIS A 58 0.75 0.05 4.45
N ALA A 59 -0.50 -0.22 4.08
CA ALA A 59 -1.50 0.82 3.85
C ALA A 59 -1.71 1.71 5.08
N LEU A 60 -1.68 1.14 6.29
CA LEU A 60 -1.76 1.92 7.53
C LEU A 60 -0.55 2.83 7.71
N ARG A 61 0.67 2.32 7.49
CA ARG A 61 1.91 3.13 7.63
C ARG A 61 2.00 4.26 6.60
N PHE A 62 1.55 4.03 5.38
CA PHE A 62 1.46 5.12 4.39
C PHE A 62 0.41 6.16 4.79
N LYS A 63 -0.76 5.75 5.32
CA LYS A 63 -1.77 6.69 5.86
C LYS A 63 -1.23 7.52 7.03
N GLU A 64 -0.50 6.89 7.94
CA GLU A 64 0.19 7.60 9.04
C GLU A 64 1.19 8.63 8.49
N SER A 65 1.97 8.25 7.47
CA SER A 65 2.94 9.14 6.83
C SER A 65 2.26 10.34 6.16
N VAL A 66 1.14 10.11 5.46
CA VAL A 66 0.31 11.17 4.89
C VAL A 66 -0.17 12.14 5.97
N GLN A 67 -0.67 11.61 7.09
CA GLN A 67 -1.17 12.44 8.18
C GLN A 67 -0.06 13.32 8.78
N ILE A 68 1.13 12.76 9.02
CA ILE A 68 2.29 13.52 9.51
C ILE A 68 2.61 14.69 8.56
N ILE A 69 2.63 14.45 7.25
CA ILE A 69 2.95 15.48 6.25
C ILE A 69 1.87 16.58 6.22
N ILE A 70 0.60 16.21 6.36
CA ILE A 70 -0.50 17.18 6.46
C ILE A 70 -0.33 18.04 7.71
N ASP A 71 -0.11 17.41 8.88
CA ASP A 71 0.06 18.10 10.16
C ASP A 71 1.24 19.08 10.11
N GLU A 72 2.37 18.69 9.52
CA GLU A 72 3.55 19.54 9.35
C GLU A 72 3.29 20.77 8.46
N ARG A 73 2.44 20.62 7.43
CA ARG A 73 2.05 21.73 6.53
C ARG A 73 1.09 22.70 7.19
N GLU A 74 0.23 22.22 8.09
CA GLU A 74 -0.73 23.04 8.82
C GLU A 74 -0.12 23.79 10.00
N GLN A 75 1.07 23.38 10.47
CA GLN A 75 1.79 24.11 11.52
C GLN A 75 2.18 25.52 11.06
N LYS A 76 1.57 26.54 11.68
CA LYS A 76 1.99 27.94 11.53
C LYS A 76 3.41 28.11 12.07
N ARG A 77 4.37 28.38 11.18
CA ARG A 77 5.71 28.82 11.58
C ARG A 77 5.64 30.27 12.06
N VAL A 78 5.71 30.46 13.37
CA VAL A 78 5.88 31.78 13.98
C VAL A 78 7.39 32.02 14.07
N PHE A 79 7.88 33.07 13.38
CA PHE A 79 9.27 33.52 13.41
C PHE A 79 9.45 34.63 14.44
#